data_AF-A0A7C4J763-F1
#
_entry.id   AF-A0A7C4J763-F1
#
_cell.length_a   1.000
_cell.length_b   1.000
_cell.length_c   1.000
_cell.angle_alpha   90.00
_cell.angle_beta   90.00
_cell.angle_gamma   90.00
#
_symmetry.space_group_name_H-M   'P 1'
#
loop_
_entity.id
_entity.type
_entity.pdbx_description
1 polymer ?
#
loop_
_entity_poly.entity_id
_entity_poly.type
_entity_poly.pdbx_seq_one_letter_code
_entity_poly.pdbx_strand_id
1 'polypeptide(L)' 'ENQLAGNGFSMVELLSSCPTNWDIAPVNALKWIEEHMVPVYPLGDFKATKH' A
#
# COMPACT_ATOMS: atom_id res chain seq x y z
N GLU A 1 9.17 11.62 -9.89
CA GLU A 1 10.31 12.46 -10.34
C GLU A 1 11.28 12.86 -9.24
N ASN A 2 11.00 12.59 -7.95
CA ASN A 2 11.80 13.06 -6.81
C ASN A 2 13.31 12.72 -6.90
N GLN A 3 13.65 11.49 -7.26
CA GLN A 3 15.04 11.06 -7.42
C GLN A 3 15.77 11.74 -8.59
N LEU A 4 15.11 11.87 -9.73
CA LEU A 4 15.68 12.50 -10.92
C LEU A 4 15.93 14.00 -10.69
N ALA A 5 15.07 14.64 -9.89
CA ALA A 5 15.21 16.03 -9.48
C ALA A 5 16.21 16.25 -8.32
N GLY A 6 16.82 15.20 -7.76
CA GLY A 6 17.74 15.31 -6.63
C GLY A 6 17.08 15.59 -5.27
N ASN A 7 15.75 15.49 -5.19
CA ASN A 7 14.95 15.79 -3.98
C ASN A 7 14.94 14.64 -2.96
N GLY A 8 15.81 13.63 -3.14
CA GLY A 8 15.91 12.46 -2.27
C GLY A 8 15.05 11.26 -2.71
N PHE A 9 15.01 10.26 -1.84
CA PHE A 9 14.34 8.99 -2.06
C PHE A 9 12.84 9.08 -1.76
N SER A 10 12.02 8.43 -2.57
CA SER A 10 10.59 8.27 -2.33
C SER A 10 10.24 6.80 -2.44
N MET A 11 9.45 6.30 -1.48
CA MET A 11 8.96 4.93 -1.47
C MET A 11 7.44 4.95 -1.45
N VAL A 12 6.83 4.11 -2.28
CA VAL A 12 5.39 3.85 -2.23
C VAL A 12 5.23 2.38 -1.88
N GLU A 13 4.52 2.10 -0.79
CA GLU A 13 4.14 0.75 -0.40
C GLU A 13 2.70 0.49 -0.87
N LEU A 14 2.46 -0.67 -1.48
CA LEU A 14 1.15 -1.06 -1.98
C LEU A 14 0.75 -2.43 -1.41
N LEU A 15 -0.42 -2.49 -0.78
CA LEU A 15 -1.04 -3.76 -0.40
C LEU A 15 -1.74 -4.37 -1.62
N SER A 16 -1.28 -5.54 -2.04
CA SER A 16 -1.82 -6.25 -3.20
C SER A 16 -2.11 -7.71 -2.85
N SER A 17 -3.39 -8.07 -2.82
CA SER A 17 -3.81 -9.46 -2.68
C SER A 17 -3.77 -10.12 -4.06
N CYS A 18 -3.24 -11.34 -4.12
CA CYS A 18 -3.39 -12.21 -5.28
C CYS A 18 -4.60 -13.15 -5.05
N PRO A 19 -5.80 -12.83 -5.56
CA PRO A 19 -7.02 -13.60 -5.28
C PRO A 19 -6.90 -15.06 -5.76
N THR A 20 -6.14 -15.30 -6.84
CA THR A 20 -5.89 -16.65 -7.37
C THR A 20 -5.12 -17.53 -6.39
N ASN A 21 -4.11 -16.99 -5.70
CA ASN A 21 -3.30 -17.77 -4.76
C ASN A 21 -4.04 -18.02 -3.43
N TRP A 22 -4.96 -17.13 -3.07
CA TRP A 22 -5.76 -17.25 -1.84
C TRP A 22 -7.08 -17.98 -2.05
N ASP A 23 -7.37 -18.39 -3.29
CA ASP A 23 -8.61 -19.06 -3.70
C ASP A 23 -9.87 -18.32 -3.21
N ILE A 24 -9.86 -17.00 -3.35
CA ILE A 24 -10.96 -16.12 -2.96
C ILE A 24 -11.40 -15.24 -4.12
N ALA A 25 -12.70 -14.93 -4.17
CA ALA A 25 -13.22 -13.97 -5.13
C ALA A 25 -12.50 -12.62 -4.98
N PRO A 26 -12.16 -11.92 -6.07
CA PRO A 26 -11.41 -10.65 -6.02
C PRO A 26 -12.00 -9.62 -5.06
N VAL A 27 -13.33 -9.51 -5.01
CA VAL A 27 -14.03 -8.58 -4.11
C VAL A 27 -13.88 -8.94 -2.63
N ASN A 28 -13.77 -10.23 -2.31
CA ASN A 28 -13.55 -10.70 -0.95
C ASN A 28 -12.09 -10.52 -0.54
N ALA A 29 -11.15 -10.62 -1.48
CA ALA A 29 -9.74 -10.33 -1.24
C ALA A 29 -9.51 -8.88 -0.79
N LEU A 30 -10.21 -7.94 -1.44
CA LEU A 30 -10.15 -6.53 -1.05
C LEU A 30 -10.70 -6.29 0.36
N LYS A 31 -11.83 -6.90 0.71
CA LYS A 31 -12.39 -6.83 2.08
C LYS A 31 -11.43 -7.42 3.10
N TRP A 32 -10.77 -8.53 2.77
CA TRP A 32 -9.80 -9.14 3.66
C TRP A 32 -8.59 -8.22 3.91
N ILE A 33 -8.07 -7.55 2.87
CA ILE A 33 -7.02 -6.53 3.04
C ILE A 33 -7.48 -5.43 4.01
N GLU A 34 -8.68 -4.88 3.79
CA GLU A 34 -9.25 -3.81 4.63
C GLU A 34 -9.36 -4.23 6.10
N GLU A 35 -9.85 -5.44 6.36
CA GLU A 35 -10.11 -5.93 7.72
C GLU A 35 -8.85 -6.43 8.44
N HIS A 36 -7.89 -7.03 7.72
CA HIS A 36 -6.78 -7.76 8.35
C HIS A 36 -5.41 -7.14 8.06
N MET A 37 -5.19 -6.58 6.86
CA MET A 37 -3.89 -6.02 6.48
C MET A 37 -3.74 -4.55 6.82
N VAL A 38 -4.76 -3.71 6.56
CA VAL A 38 -4.70 -2.26 6.86
C VAL A 38 -4.41 -1.98 8.35
N PRO A 39 -4.96 -2.73 9.33
CA PRO A 39 -4.61 -2.53 10.74
C PRO A 39 -3.14 -2.82 11.07
N VAL A 40 -2.51 -3.74 10.33
CA VAL A 40 -1.11 -4.14 10.53
C VAL A 40 -0.16 -3.24 9.72
N TYR A 41 -0.58 -2.82 8.53
CA TYR A 41 0.13 -1.95 7.59
C TYR A 41 -0.70 -0.68 7.37
N PRO A 42 -0.69 0.26 8.34
CA PRO A 42 -1.51 1.45 8.29
C PRO A 42 -1.15 2.32 7.09
N LEU A 43 -2.18 2.72 6.34
CA LEU A 43 -2.03 3.60 5.20
C LEU A 43 -1.70 5.02 5.67
N GLY A 44 -0.79 5.69 4.96
CA GLY A 44 -0.47 7.08 5.21
C GLY A 44 0.86 7.52 4.61
N ASP A 45 1.13 8.82 4.72
CA ASP A 45 2.35 9.44 4.25
C ASP A 45 3.39 9.50 5.37
N PHE A 46 4.42 8.65 5.26
CA PHE A 46 5.54 8.65 6.18
C PHE A 46 6.60 9.63 5.67
N LYS A 47 6.67 10.83 6.28
CA LYS A 47 7.59 11.93 5.94
C LYS A 47 7.27 12.70 4.64
N ALA A 48 6.00 12.99 4.38
CA ALA A 48 5.69 14.19 3.61
C ALA A 48 6.06 15.39 4.49
N THR A 49 7.06 16.19 4.10
CA THR A 49 7.22 17.53 4.66
C THR A 49 5.87 18.23 4.53
N LYS A 50 5.18 18.42 5.66
CA LYS A 50 3.96 19.21 5.70
C LYS A 50 4.33 20.60 5.17
N HIS A 51 3.89 20.90 3.95
CA HIS A 51 3.67 22.29 3.57
C HIS A 51 2.39 22.78 4.25
#